data_AF-R5MW36-F1
#
_entry.id   AF-R5MW36-F1
#
_cell.length_a   1.000
_cell.length_b   1.000
_cell.length_c   1.000
_cell.angle_alpha   90.00
_cell.angle_beta   90.00
_cell.angle_gamma   90.00
#
_symmetry.space_group_name_H-M   'P 1'
#
loop_
_entity.id
_entity.type
_entity.pdbx_description
1 polymer ?
#
loop_
_entity_poly.entity_id
_entity_poly.type
_entity_poly.pdbx_seq_one_letter_code
_entity_poly.pdbx_strand_id
1 'polypeptide(L)' 'MSNPLKIGNTTYNWSNGRELQSISNTNLNVSYKYDKNSIRTKKILNNNNKNTFLIAFAI' A
#
# COMPACT_ATOMS: atom_id res chain seq x y z
N MET A 1 11.95 17.53 0.28
CA MET A 1 11.95 16.38 -0.66
C MET A 1 10.67 15.59 -0.45
N SER A 2 9.81 15.56 -1.48
CA SER A 2 8.48 14.93 -1.44
C SER A 2 8.55 13.43 -1.69
N ASN A 3 7.50 12.67 -1.34
CA ASN A 3 7.46 11.25 -1.63
C ASN A 3 7.30 10.99 -3.14
N PRO A 4 7.93 9.94 -3.70
CA PRO A 4 7.82 9.63 -5.11
C PRO A 4 6.39 9.19 -5.45
N LEU A 5 5.79 9.80 -6.47
CA LEU A 5 4.47 9.40 -6.97
C LEU A 5 4.54 8.29 -8.02
N LYS A 6 5.68 8.18 -8.71
CA LYS A 6 5.91 7.18 -9.76
C LYS A 6 7.38 6.79 -9.85
N ILE A 7 7.64 5.49 -9.96
CA ILE A 7 8.97 4.91 -10.26
C ILE A 7 8.75 3.83 -11.33
N GLY A 8 9.30 4.05 -12.53
CA GLY A 8 9.01 3.21 -13.69
C GLY A 8 7.50 3.15 -13.97
N ASN A 9 6.95 1.94 -14.07
CA ASN A 9 5.51 1.71 -14.30
C ASN A 9 4.69 1.60 -13.01
N THR A 10 5.31 1.85 -11.86
CA THR A 10 4.66 1.73 -10.55
C THR A 10 4.27 3.09 -10.02
N THR A 11 2.99 3.23 -9.70
CA THR A 11 2.42 4.41 -9.04
C THR A 11 2.33 4.17 -7.54
N TYR A 12 2.63 5.21 -6.76
CA TYR A 12 2.61 5.21 -5.31
C TYR A 12 1.66 6.30 -4.84
N ASN A 13 0.78 5.96 -3.91
CA ASN A 13 -0.10 6.92 -3.26
C ASN A 13 0.24 7.01 -1.78
N TRP A 14 0.35 8.23 -1.26
CA TRP A 14 0.77 8.50 0.11
C TRP A 14 -0.30 9.30 0.85
N SER A 15 -0.44 9.04 2.14
CA SER A 15 -1.23 9.87 3.06
C SER A 15 -0.44 10.18 4.32
N ASN A 16 -0.96 11.08 5.15
CA ASN A 16 -0.46 11.33 6.51
C ASN A 16 1.08 11.51 6.54
N GLY A 17 1.60 12.27 5.57
CA GLY A 17 3.05 12.45 5.41
C GLY A 17 3.71 11.26 4.72
N ARG A 18 3.96 10.14 5.41
CA ARG A 18 4.76 9.01 4.89
C ARG A 18 4.06 7.66 4.90
N GLU A 19 2.76 7.62 5.13
CA GLU A 19 2.00 6.38 5.04
C GLU A 19 1.75 6.05 3.57
N LEU A 20 2.29 4.93 3.10
CA LEU A 20 2.03 4.45 1.76
C LEU A 20 0.65 3.82 1.72
N GLN A 21 -0.32 4.49 1.11
CA GLN A 21 -1.70 4.01 1.01
C GLN A 21 -1.87 2.91 -0.02
N SER A 22 -1.23 3.06 -1.18
CA SER A 22 -1.34 2.07 -2.25
C SER A 22 -0.15 2.06 -3.19
N ILE A 23 0.06 0.90 -3.81
CA ILE A 23 0.97 0.68 -4.92
C ILE A 23 0.17 0.06 -6.06
N SER A 24 0.32 0.59 -7.27
CA SER A 24 -0.33 0.01 -8.45
C SER A 24 0.58 0.00 -9.67
N ASN A 25 0.60 -1.13 -10.37
CA ASN A 25 1.10 -1.31 -11.73
C ASN A 25 0.28 -2.40 -12.44
N THR A 26 0.64 -2.75 -13.68
CA THR A 26 -0.08 -3.74 -14.50
C THR A 26 -0.28 -5.11 -13.82
N ASN A 27 0.65 -5.52 -12.96
CA ASN A 27 0.68 -6.86 -12.33
C ASN A 27 0.47 -6.82 -10.81
N LEU A 28 0.36 -5.64 -10.22
CA LEU A 28 0.35 -5.45 -8.77
C LEU A 28 -0.61 -4.34 -8.41
N ASN A 29 -1.60 -4.65 -7.59
CA ASN A 29 -2.43 -3.64 -6.94
C ASN A 29 -2.51 -3.98 -5.46
N VAL A 30 -1.92 -3.13 -4.62
CA VAL A 30 -1.84 -3.32 -3.18
C VAL A 30 -2.33 -2.08 -2.48
N SER A 31 -3.14 -2.26 -1.44
CA SER A 31 -3.48 -1.20 -0.50
C SER A 31 -3.07 -1.57 0.92
N TYR A 32 -2.83 -0.56 1.74
CA TYR A 32 -2.40 -0.73 3.12
C TYR A 32 -3.38 -0.05 4.07
N LYS A 33 -3.47 -0.56 5.30
CA LYS A 33 -4.20 0.08 6.39
C LYS A 33 -3.26 0.32 7.56
N TYR A 34 -3.48 1.44 8.22
CA TYR A 34 -2.70 1.92 9.36
C TYR A 34 -3.64 2.10 10.55
N ASP A 35 -3.12 1.92 11.76
CA ASP A 35 -3.81 2.31 12.98
C ASP A 35 -3.64 3.81 13.29
N LYS A 36 -4.20 4.26 14.42
CA LYS A 36 -4.11 5.66 14.87
C LYS A 36 -2.67 6.14 15.17
N ASN A 37 -1.73 5.22 15.33
CA ASN A 37 -0.33 5.50 15.64
C ASN A 37 0.56 5.38 14.39
N SER A 38 -0.05 5.36 13.19
CA SER A 38 0.65 5.19 11.91
C SER A 38 1.38 3.84 11.76
N ILE A 39 0.96 2.81 12.52
CA ILE A 39 1.49 1.46 12.38
C ILE A 39 0.68 0.72 11.33
N ARG A 40 1.36 0.15 10.33
CA ARG A 40 0.72 -0.62 9.26
C ARG A 40 0.17 -1.93 9.83
N THR A 41 -1.15 -2.11 9.80
CA THR A 41 -1.84 -3.29 10.35
C THR A 41 -2.33 -4.27 9.29
N LYS A 42 -2.48 -3.84 8.03
CA LYS A 42 -2.95 -4.72 6.94
C LYS A 42 -2.25 -4.42 5.61
N LYS A 43 -2.06 -5.46 4.82
CA LYS A 43 -1.73 -5.42 3.40
C LYS A 43 -2.81 -6.17 2.62
N ILE A 44 -3.42 -5.50 1.66
CA ILE A 44 -4.51 -6.05 0.85
C ILE A 44 -3.99 -6.15 -0.57
N LEU A 45 -3.84 -7.37 -1.08
CA LEU A 45 -3.48 -7.62 -2.47
C LEU A 45 -4.78 -7.74 -3.28
N ASN A 46 -4.99 -6.79 -4.19
CA ASN A 46 -6.12 -6.76 -5.11
C ASN A 46 -5.66 -7.41 -6.42
N ASN A 47 -6.04 -8.67 -6.68
CA ASN A 47 -5.68 -9.35 -7.93
C ASN A 47 -6.95 -9.70 -8.71
N ASN A 48 -7.20 -9.00 -9.82
CA ASN A 48 -8.24 -9.29 -10.83
C ASN A 48 -9.44 -10.11 -10.30
N ASN A 49 -10.24 -9.50 -9.42
CA ASN A 49 -11.47 -10.03 -8.79
C ASN A 49 -11.30 -10.93 -7.55
N LYS A 50 -10.10 -11.05 -6.97
CA LYS A 50 -9.85 -11.65 -5.66
C LYS A 50 -9.05 -10.70 -4.77
N ASN A 51 -9.64 -10.35 -3.63
CA ASN A 51 -8.93 -9.63 -2.58
C ASN A 51 -8.31 -10.65 -1.64
N THR A 52 -6.98 -10.74 -1.64
CA THR A 52 -6.26 -11.56 -0.68
C THR A 52 -5.81 -10.68 0.48
N PHE A 53 -6.28 -10.98 1.68
CA PHE A 53 -5.86 -10.29 2.90
C PHE A 53 -4.58 -10.94 3.43
N LEU A 54 -3.49 -10.18 3.43
CA LEU A 54 -2.25 -10.55 4.10
C LEU A 54 -2.20 -9.70 5.38
N ILE A 55 -2.54 -10.32 6.51
CA ILE A 55 -2.33 -9.72 7.82
C ILE A 55 -0.83 -9.86 8.10
N ALA A 56 -0.10 -8.75 8.05
CA ALA A 56 1.25 -8.72 8.57
C ALA A 56 1.12 -8.62 10.10
N PHE A 57 1.36 -9.73 10.80
CA PHE A 57 1.65 -9.64 12.23
C PHE A 57 3.01 -8.97 12.36
N ALA A 58 3.07 -7.81 13.01
CA ALA A 58 4.34 -7.26 13.45
C ALA A 58 4.92 -8.23 14.51
N ILE A 59 6.15 -8.68 14.28
CA ILE A 59 6.98 -9.36 15.29
C ILE A 59 7.69 -8.26 16.08
#